data_AF-A0A5C8QC40-F1
#
_entry.id   AF-A0A5C8QC40-F1
#
_cell.length_a   1.000
_cell.length_b   1.000
_cell.length_c   1.000
_cell.angle_alpha   90.00
_cell.angle_beta   90.00
_cell.angle_gamma   90.00
#
_symmetry.space_group_name_H-M   'P 1'
#
loop_
_entity.id
_entity.type
_entity.pdbx_description
1 polymer ?
#
loop_
_entity_poly.entity_id
_entity_poly.type
_entity_poly.pdbx_seq_one_letter_code
_entity_poly.pdbx_strand_id
1 'polypeptide(L)'
;MAASRSVPLYVGRILSPSGVPQGTCFQLAPGYLVTAWHVVQATLALGDDEALRVDRLSDPGAGRITARVAADDRRADLALLKADASFPESARLLRGARTVKQSEPVTVVGHALIQEAGDRPPVVWVEALGEWQGEASRADGVVLGRFYSRDILSGMSGAPVRQRNDDSVVGVVSARYNTSDGWLVHSVWASRVDELRSLCEGHVDLGGSHWVGFTAAGAATAVAESLLRKPGTDPGSEIRVETARASDQDRTEALPPQASSGGAVDTTPTGTGGAVSDAITEEVTQSVLERAARWFLDSL
;
A
#
# COMPACT_ATOMS: atom_id res chain seq x y z
N MET A 1 -16.03 -28.80 -6.78
CA MET A 1 -16.90 -27.67 -6.41
C MET A 1 -16.16 -26.85 -5.39
N ALA A 2 -15.63 -25.68 -5.76
CA ALA A 2 -14.92 -24.81 -4.83
C ALA A 2 -15.95 -24.13 -3.92
N ALA A 3 -15.85 -24.34 -2.61
CA ALA A 3 -16.65 -23.60 -1.63
C ALA A 3 -16.48 -22.09 -1.88
N SER A 4 -17.57 -21.34 -1.78
CA SER A 4 -17.61 -19.88 -1.85
C SER A 4 -16.42 -19.32 -1.06
N ARG A 5 -15.45 -18.71 -1.75
CA ARG A 5 -14.22 -18.22 -1.12
C ARG A 5 -14.58 -17.05 -0.21
N SER A 6 -14.58 -17.36 1.08
CA SER A 6 -14.89 -16.43 2.16
C SER A 6 -13.89 -15.28 2.21
N VAL A 7 -14.37 -14.12 2.67
CA VAL A 7 -13.51 -13.06 3.18
C VAL A 7 -12.50 -13.66 4.18
N PRO A 8 -11.19 -13.43 4.03
CA PRO A 8 -10.22 -13.96 4.98
C PRO A 8 -10.50 -13.46 6.39
N LEU A 9 -10.42 -14.33 7.40
CA LEU A 9 -10.81 -14.00 8.77
C LEU A 9 -9.83 -13.03 9.46
N TYR A 10 -8.69 -12.78 8.82
CA TYR A 10 -7.71 -11.79 9.23
C TYR A 10 -7.93 -10.41 8.58
N VAL A 11 -8.97 -10.19 7.76
CA VAL A 11 -9.24 -8.89 7.12
C VAL A 11 -10.37 -8.14 7.84
N GLY A 12 -10.18 -6.84 8.02
CA GLY A 12 -11.07 -5.94 8.74
C GLY A 12 -11.24 -4.59 8.06
N ARG A 13 -11.99 -3.71 8.72
CA ARG A 13 -12.28 -2.34 8.27
C ARG A 13 -11.91 -1.34 9.34
N ILE A 14 -11.25 -0.26 8.95
CA ILE A 14 -11.06 0.91 9.79
C ILE A 14 -12.35 1.74 9.73
N LEU A 15 -12.87 2.18 10.89
CA LEU A 15 -14.12 2.91 11.01
C LEU A 15 -13.88 4.31 11.56
N SER A 16 -14.65 5.28 11.08
CA SER A 16 -14.78 6.60 11.69
C SER A 16 -15.40 6.51 13.10
N PRO A 17 -15.37 7.60 13.89
CA PRO A 17 -16.09 7.66 15.16
C PRO A 17 -17.59 7.37 15.03
N SER A 18 -18.21 7.78 13.91
CA SER A 18 -19.61 7.49 13.57
C SER A 18 -19.85 6.04 13.10
N GLY A 19 -18.81 5.24 12.96
CA GLY A 19 -18.89 3.84 12.54
C GLY A 19 -18.93 3.63 11.03
N VAL A 20 -18.63 4.67 10.23
CA VAL A 20 -18.55 4.60 8.78
C VAL A 20 -17.18 4.06 8.36
N PRO A 21 -17.10 2.97 7.56
CA PRO A 21 -15.82 2.46 7.09
C PRO A 21 -15.02 3.51 6.28
N GLN A 22 -13.74 3.62 6.58
CA GLN A 22 -12.79 4.55 5.95
C GLN A 22 -11.76 3.82 5.08
N GLY A 23 -11.46 2.57 5.40
CA GLY A 23 -10.51 1.76 4.67
C GLY A 23 -10.47 0.31 5.16
N THR A 24 -9.54 -0.46 4.63
CA THR A 24 -9.33 -1.86 4.96
C THR A 24 -8.10 -2.01 5.86
N CYS A 25 -8.09 -3.01 6.73
CA CYS A 25 -6.90 -3.42 7.45
C CYS A 25 -6.80 -4.95 7.48
N PHE A 26 -5.66 -5.49 7.89
CA PHE A 26 -5.52 -6.93 8.09
C PHE A 26 -4.61 -7.27 9.26
N GLN A 27 -4.87 -8.40 9.93
CA GLN A 27 -4.09 -8.87 11.06
C GLN A 27 -2.82 -9.59 10.58
N LEU A 28 -1.69 -9.13 11.09
CA LEU A 28 -0.36 -9.66 10.82
C LEU A 28 0.09 -10.67 11.88
N ALA A 29 -0.22 -10.36 13.13
CA ALA A 29 -0.06 -11.21 14.31
C ALA A 29 -1.24 -10.93 15.25
N PRO A 30 -1.57 -11.81 16.20
CA PRO A 30 -2.67 -11.58 17.15
C PRO A 30 -2.61 -10.18 17.79
N GLY A 31 -3.61 -9.34 17.51
CA GLY A 31 -3.71 -7.97 18.04
C GLY A 31 -2.87 -6.91 17.31
N TYR A 32 -2.17 -7.27 16.24
CA TYR A 32 -1.42 -6.35 15.40
C TYR A 32 -2.00 -6.28 13.99
N LEU A 33 -2.53 -5.11 13.64
CA LEU A 33 -3.17 -4.86 12.36
C LEU A 33 -2.31 -3.94 11.48
N VAL A 34 -2.39 -4.14 10.17
CA VAL A 34 -1.71 -3.32 9.18
C VAL A 34 -2.76 -2.63 8.31
N THR A 35 -2.53 -1.36 7.98
CA THR A 35 -3.33 -0.59 7.03
C THR A 35 -2.46 0.47 6.35
N ALA A 36 -3.05 1.26 5.46
CA ALA A 36 -2.39 2.40 4.84
C ALA A 36 -2.38 3.60 5.79
N TRP A 37 -1.29 4.36 5.84
CA TRP A 37 -1.15 5.50 6.76
C TRP A 37 -2.21 6.59 6.48
N HIS A 38 -2.47 6.91 5.20
CA HIS A 38 -3.47 7.91 4.85
C HIS A 38 -4.88 7.56 5.35
N VAL A 39 -5.22 6.27 5.47
CA VAL A 39 -6.50 5.83 6.05
C VAL A 39 -6.56 6.19 7.52
N VAL A 40 -5.49 5.93 8.28
CA VAL A 40 -5.39 6.30 9.70
C VAL A 40 -5.50 7.80 9.87
N GLN A 41 -4.71 8.55 9.11
CA GLN A 41 -4.67 10.01 9.17
C GLN A 41 -6.06 10.62 8.89
N ALA A 42 -6.71 10.19 7.81
CA ALA A 42 -8.04 10.66 7.46
C ALA A 42 -9.08 10.30 8.52
N THR A 43 -8.99 9.08 9.09
CA THR A 43 -9.93 8.62 10.12
C THR A 43 -9.78 9.40 11.42
N LEU A 44 -8.55 9.61 11.90
CA LEU A 44 -8.28 10.35 13.12
C LEU A 44 -8.67 11.83 12.98
N ALA A 45 -8.53 12.41 11.79
CA ALA A 45 -8.99 13.78 11.53
C ALA A 45 -10.51 13.97 11.65
N LEU A 46 -11.30 12.89 11.67
CA LEU A 46 -12.76 12.92 11.86
C LEU A 46 -13.18 12.80 13.33
N GLY A 47 -12.24 12.63 14.27
CA GLY A 47 -12.53 12.41 15.69
C GLY A 47 -11.64 13.20 16.63
N ASP A 48 -12.01 13.15 17.92
CA ASP A 48 -11.28 13.83 19.01
C ASP A 48 -10.38 12.87 19.82
N ASP A 49 -10.43 11.55 19.55
CA ASP A 49 -9.60 10.53 20.22
C ASP A 49 -8.56 10.00 19.23
N GLU A 50 -7.40 9.63 19.77
CA GLU A 50 -6.31 8.94 19.06
C GLU A 50 -6.59 7.44 18.85
N ALA A 51 -7.77 6.96 19.26
CA ALA A 51 -8.21 5.59 19.08
C ALA A 51 -8.98 5.39 17.77
N LEU A 52 -8.63 4.32 17.06
CA LEU A 52 -9.34 3.83 15.88
C LEU A 52 -10.33 2.74 16.30
N ARG A 53 -11.46 2.68 15.59
CA ARG A 53 -12.40 1.56 15.69
C ARG A 53 -12.21 0.64 14.50
N VAL A 54 -12.25 -0.66 14.76
CA VAL A 54 -12.06 -1.68 13.74
C VAL A 54 -13.12 -2.75 13.89
N ASP A 55 -13.62 -3.31 12.79
CA ASP A 55 -14.39 -4.56 12.80
C ASP A 55 -13.95 -5.53 11.70
N ARG A 56 -14.46 -6.76 11.78
CA ARG A 56 -14.15 -7.80 10.80
C ARG A 56 -14.88 -7.55 9.49
N LEU A 57 -14.20 -7.73 8.37
CA LEU A 57 -14.81 -7.56 7.05
C LEU A 57 -15.84 -8.67 6.76
N SER A 58 -15.62 -9.87 7.31
CA SER A 58 -16.54 -11.02 7.20
C SER A 58 -17.82 -10.88 8.03
N ASP A 59 -17.83 -9.99 9.02
CA ASP A 59 -18.97 -9.76 9.91
C ASP A 59 -19.12 -8.26 10.24
N PRO A 60 -19.50 -7.45 9.24
CA PRO A 60 -19.59 -5.99 9.34
C PRO A 60 -20.40 -5.51 10.54
N GLY A 61 -19.81 -4.64 11.37
CA GLY A 61 -20.45 -4.02 12.52
C GLY A 61 -20.40 -4.85 13.81
N ALA A 62 -20.10 -6.15 13.72
CA ALA A 62 -20.01 -7.05 14.87
C ALA A 62 -18.59 -7.09 15.44
N GLY A 63 -18.50 -7.23 16.76
CA GLY A 63 -17.22 -7.41 17.46
C GLY A 63 -16.23 -6.27 17.19
N ARG A 64 -16.71 -5.02 17.28
CA ARG A 64 -15.87 -3.83 17.14
C ARG A 64 -14.78 -3.84 18.22
N ILE A 65 -13.55 -3.61 17.80
CA ILE A 65 -12.36 -3.56 18.64
C ILE A 65 -11.73 -2.17 18.55
N THR A 66 -10.98 -1.80 19.58
CA THR A 66 -10.24 -0.54 19.62
C THR A 66 -8.80 -0.81 19.21
N ALA A 67 -8.25 0.06 18.37
CA ALA A 67 -6.85 0.00 17.99
C ALA A 67 -6.17 1.37 18.13
N ARG A 68 -4.86 1.37 18.39
CA ARG A 68 -4.02 2.57 18.43
C ARG A 68 -2.82 2.39 17.53
N VAL A 69 -2.30 3.49 17.00
CA VAL A 69 -1.08 3.46 16.19
C VAL A 69 0.09 3.00 17.07
N ALA A 70 0.74 1.90 16.68
CA ALA A 70 1.94 1.39 17.31
C ALA A 70 3.20 1.92 16.62
N ALA A 71 3.16 2.02 15.29
CA ALA A 71 4.19 2.62 14.46
C ALA A 71 3.59 3.07 13.11
N ASP A 72 4.22 4.04 12.45
CA ASP A 72 3.87 4.49 11.10
C ASP A 72 5.13 4.70 10.23
N ASP A 73 5.00 4.40 8.94
CA ASP A 73 5.92 4.84 7.89
C ASP A 73 5.12 5.65 6.87
N ARG A 74 5.21 6.97 7.02
CA ARG A 74 4.47 7.93 6.17
C ARG A 74 4.97 7.95 4.73
N ARG A 75 6.24 7.63 4.50
CA ARG A 75 6.83 7.61 3.15
C ARG A 75 6.36 6.39 2.38
N ALA A 76 6.31 5.24 3.04
CA ALA A 76 5.77 4.01 2.48
C ALA A 76 4.24 3.91 2.56
N ASP A 77 3.56 4.89 3.15
CA ASP A 77 2.11 4.89 3.40
C ASP A 77 1.63 3.65 4.19
N LEU A 78 2.33 3.32 5.27
CA LEU A 78 2.04 2.16 6.12
C LEU A 78 1.76 2.58 7.58
N ALA A 79 0.81 1.90 8.21
CA ALA A 79 0.54 2.00 9.64
C ALA A 79 0.43 0.61 10.26
N LEU A 80 1.11 0.44 11.40
CA LEU A 80 0.96 -0.71 12.29
C LEU A 80 0.11 -0.27 13.47
N LEU A 81 -0.96 -1.00 13.73
CA LEU A 81 -1.90 -0.74 14.81
C LEU A 81 -1.82 -1.86 15.85
N LYS A 82 -1.93 -1.49 17.12
CA LYS A 82 -2.13 -2.41 18.23
C LYS A 82 -3.59 -2.37 18.67
N ALA A 83 -4.28 -3.48 18.52
CA ALA A 83 -5.67 -3.66 18.90
C ALA A 83 -5.81 -4.28 20.30
N ASP A 84 -6.92 -3.97 20.98
CA ASP A 84 -7.29 -4.52 22.29
C ASP A 84 -7.78 -5.97 22.23
N ALA A 85 -8.13 -6.45 21.04
CA ALA A 85 -8.49 -7.83 20.76
C ALA A 85 -7.98 -8.26 19.37
N SER A 86 -7.89 -9.58 19.18
CA SER A 86 -7.36 -10.17 17.94
C SER A 86 -8.48 -10.65 17.01
N PHE A 87 -8.22 -10.61 15.71
CA PHE A 87 -8.99 -11.39 14.75
C PHE A 87 -8.69 -12.90 14.88
N PRO A 88 -9.59 -13.78 14.40
CA PRO A 88 -9.43 -15.22 14.51
C PRO A 88 -8.17 -15.77 13.82
N GLU A 89 -7.73 -15.12 12.75
CA GLU A 89 -6.57 -15.54 11.96
C GLU A 89 -5.58 -14.38 11.77
N SER A 90 -4.36 -14.70 11.35
CA SER A 90 -3.37 -13.73 10.89
C SER A 90 -2.87 -14.11 9.50
N ALA A 91 -2.41 -13.13 8.73
CA ALA A 91 -1.71 -13.36 7.48
C ALA A 91 -0.49 -14.28 7.73
N ARG A 92 -0.40 -15.37 6.97
CA ARG A 92 0.56 -16.45 7.25
C ARG A 92 1.95 -16.19 6.68
N LEU A 93 2.01 -15.69 5.45
CA LEU A 93 3.24 -15.52 4.70
C LEU A 93 3.35 -14.10 4.18
N LEU A 94 4.52 -13.51 4.35
CA LEU A 94 4.89 -12.16 3.95
C LEU A 94 6.07 -12.27 3.00
N ARG A 95 5.84 -11.92 1.74
CA ARG A 95 6.78 -12.13 0.65
C ARG A 95 7.37 -10.82 0.17
N GLY A 96 8.70 -10.76 0.09
CA GLY A 96 9.40 -9.61 -0.48
C GLY A 96 8.97 -9.36 -1.92
N ALA A 97 8.58 -8.12 -2.22
CA ALA A 97 7.93 -7.75 -3.47
C ALA A 97 8.79 -8.06 -4.72
N ARG A 98 10.13 -7.96 -4.58
CA ARG A 98 11.12 -8.26 -5.63
C ARG A 98 11.14 -9.73 -6.06
N THR A 99 10.63 -10.64 -5.23
CA THR A 99 10.61 -12.08 -5.55
C THR A 99 9.37 -12.50 -6.32
N VAL A 100 8.39 -11.60 -6.44
CA VAL A 100 7.18 -11.82 -7.21
C VAL A 100 7.49 -11.60 -8.69
N LYS A 101 7.23 -12.62 -9.50
CA LYS A 101 7.43 -12.53 -10.95
C LYS A 101 6.41 -11.57 -11.55
N GLN A 102 6.81 -10.90 -12.63
CA GLN A 102 5.87 -10.12 -13.44
C GLN A 102 4.76 -11.04 -13.98
N SER A 103 3.55 -10.49 -14.09
CA SER A 103 2.32 -11.17 -14.48
C SER A 103 1.86 -12.27 -13.52
N GLU A 104 2.46 -12.40 -12.34
CA GLU A 104 1.96 -13.32 -11.31
C GLU A 104 0.55 -12.89 -10.85
N PRO A 105 -0.43 -13.81 -10.82
CA PRO A 105 -1.79 -13.46 -10.41
C PRO A 105 -1.87 -13.07 -8.92
N VAL A 106 -2.52 -11.94 -8.66
CA VAL A 106 -2.79 -11.43 -7.31
C VAL A 106 -4.29 -11.30 -7.03
N THR A 107 -4.66 -11.34 -5.77
CA THR A 107 -6.03 -11.09 -5.28
C THR A 107 -5.99 -10.11 -4.11
N VAL A 108 -6.97 -9.21 -4.05
CA VAL A 108 -7.19 -8.28 -2.96
C VAL A 108 -8.63 -8.43 -2.51
N VAL A 109 -8.84 -8.73 -1.22
CA VAL A 109 -10.17 -8.70 -0.60
C VAL A 109 -10.17 -7.54 0.38
N GLY A 110 -11.10 -6.61 0.20
CA GLY A 110 -11.17 -5.40 1.02
C GLY A 110 -12.56 -4.79 1.02
N HIS A 111 -12.75 -3.83 1.91
CA HIS A 111 -13.94 -2.99 1.91
C HIS A 111 -13.99 -2.19 0.62
N ALA A 112 -15.14 -2.17 -0.04
CA ALA A 112 -15.34 -1.39 -1.25
C ALA A 112 -16.50 -0.43 -1.04
N LEU A 113 -16.29 0.83 -1.42
CA LEU A 113 -17.33 1.83 -1.51
C LEU A 113 -17.92 1.77 -2.92
N ILE A 114 -19.11 1.17 -3.02
CA ILE A 114 -19.90 1.14 -4.25
C ILE A 114 -21.20 1.88 -3.96
N GLN A 115 -21.42 2.97 -4.69
CA GLN A 115 -22.70 3.67 -4.68
C GLN A 115 -23.67 2.90 -5.58
N GLU A 116 -24.57 2.17 -4.95
CA GLU A 116 -25.70 1.53 -5.64
C GLU A 116 -26.87 2.53 -5.76
N ALA A 117 -27.58 2.48 -6.87
CA ALA A 117 -28.80 3.26 -7.05
C ALA A 117 -30.01 2.54 -6.40
N GLY A 118 -30.86 3.30 -5.72
CA GLY A 118 -32.11 2.81 -5.11
C GLY A 118 -31.91 2.09 -3.77
N ASP A 119 -32.94 1.34 -3.34
CA ASP A 119 -33.03 0.75 -1.99
C ASP A 119 -32.24 -0.57 -1.81
N ARG A 120 -31.17 -0.79 -2.57
CA ARG A 120 -30.38 -2.02 -2.46
C ARG A 120 -29.48 -1.97 -1.24
N PRO A 121 -29.32 -3.10 -0.51
CA PRO A 121 -28.27 -3.19 0.50
C PRO A 121 -26.89 -2.91 -0.12
N PRO A 122 -26.02 -2.15 0.55
CA PRO A 122 -24.72 -1.79 0.01
C PRO A 122 -23.80 -3.02 -0.10
N VAL A 123 -22.99 -3.06 -1.17
CA VAL A 123 -21.88 -4.01 -1.26
C VAL A 123 -20.84 -3.64 -0.21
N VAL A 124 -20.48 -4.58 0.66
CA VAL A 124 -19.57 -4.29 1.79
C VAL A 124 -18.12 -4.60 1.46
N TRP A 125 -17.88 -5.58 0.59
CA TRP A 125 -16.53 -6.00 0.20
C TRP A 125 -16.53 -6.52 -1.23
N VAL A 126 -15.36 -6.45 -1.86
CA VAL A 126 -15.10 -7.00 -3.20
C VAL A 126 -13.83 -7.82 -3.16
N GLU A 127 -13.82 -8.92 -3.92
CA GLU A 127 -12.58 -9.60 -4.33
C GLU A 127 -12.13 -9.01 -5.66
N ALA A 128 -11.03 -8.25 -5.64
CA ALA A 128 -10.41 -7.68 -6.82
C ALA A 128 -9.29 -8.59 -7.31
N LEU A 129 -9.37 -9.01 -8.57
CA LEU A 129 -8.33 -9.80 -9.22
C LEU A 129 -7.36 -8.89 -9.96
N GLY A 130 -6.11 -9.31 -10.06
CA GLY A 130 -5.09 -8.55 -10.76
C GLY A 130 -3.84 -9.34 -11.11
N GLU A 131 -2.87 -8.61 -11.66
CA GLU A 131 -1.57 -9.16 -12.06
C GLU A 131 -0.46 -8.25 -11.58
N TRP A 132 0.55 -8.83 -10.92
CA TRP A 132 1.72 -8.09 -10.48
C TRP A 132 2.52 -7.56 -11.67
N GLN A 133 2.94 -6.29 -11.62
CA GLN A 133 3.63 -5.60 -12.73
C GLN A 133 5.07 -5.19 -12.38
N GLY A 134 5.58 -5.61 -11.22
CA GLY A 134 6.90 -5.24 -10.73
C GLY A 134 6.85 -4.06 -9.77
N GLU A 135 7.92 -3.27 -9.77
CA GLU A 135 8.07 -2.10 -8.90
C GLU A 135 7.93 -0.79 -9.67
N ALA A 136 7.61 0.28 -8.97
CA ALA A 136 7.73 1.65 -9.42
C ALA A 136 8.56 2.45 -8.42
N SER A 137 9.46 3.29 -8.92
CA SER A 137 10.27 4.18 -8.09
C SER A 137 9.71 5.60 -8.20
N ARG A 138 9.48 6.24 -7.06
CA ARG A 138 9.13 7.65 -6.98
C ARG A 138 10.40 8.51 -6.91
N ALA A 139 10.27 9.78 -7.30
CA ALA A 139 11.38 10.73 -7.29
C ALA A 139 11.92 11.03 -5.88
N ASP A 140 11.08 10.86 -4.85
CA ASP A 140 11.44 10.96 -3.44
C ASP A 140 12.19 9.73 -2.90
N GLY A 141 12.53 8.77 -3.77
CA GLY A 141 13.26 7.55 -3.45
C GLY A 141 12.42 6.42 -2.89
N VAL A 142 11.10 6.58 -2.74
CA VAL A 142 10.21 5.50 -2.30
C VAL A 142 10.00 4.50 -3.44
N VAL A 143 10.18 3.21 -3.14
CA VAL A 143 9.90 2.12 -4.08
C VAL A 143 8.59 1.46 -3.71
N LEU A 144 7.66 1.42 -4.66
CA LEU A 144 6.34 0.83 -4.50
C LEU A 144 6.23 -0.45 -5.33
N GLY A 145 5.42 -1.38 -4.85
CA GLY A 145 4.84 -2.41 -5.68
C GLY A 145 3.86 -1.81 -6.68
N ARG A 146 3.77 -2.39 -7.86
CA ARG A 146 2.76 -2.05 -8.87
C ARG A 146 2.05 -3.30 -9.32
N PHE A 147 0.72 -3.26 -9.36
CA PHE A 147 -0.08 -4.29 -10.00
C PHE A 147 -1.19 -3.67 -10.84
N TYR A 148 -1.71 -4.45 -11.79
CA TYR A 148 -2.84 -4.08 -12.63
C TYR A 148 -4.11 -4.69 -12.04
N SER A 149 -5.14 -3.88 -11.82
CA SER A 149 -6.48 -4.36 -11.47
C SER A 149 -7.56 -3.32 -11.79
N ARG A 150 -8.66 -3.76 -12.41
CA ARG A 150 -9.81 -2.90 -12.72
C ARG A 150 -10.72 -2.68 -11.51
N ASP A 151 -10.64 -3.61 -10.55
CA ASP A 151 -11.63 -3.80 -9.50
C ASP A 151 -11.16 -3.29 -8.13
N ILE A 152 -10.00 -2.62 -8.09
CA ILE A 152 -9.60 -1.86 -6.90
C ILE A 152 -10.40 -0.57 -6.83
N LEU A 153 -11.18 -0.45 -5.77
CA LEU A 153 -12.13 0.62 -5.52
C LEU A 153 -11.74 1.43 -4.27
N SER A 154 -12.38 2.59 -4.11
CA SER A 154 -12.29 3.37 -2.88
C SER A 154 -12.67 2.52 -1.66
N GLY A 155 -11.97 2.71 -0.54
CA GLY A 155 -12.12 1.90 0.67
C GLY A 155 -11.22 0.66 0.74
N MET A 156 -10.64 0.22 -0.38
CA MET A 156 -9.73 -0.94 -0.41
C MET A 156 -8.29 -0.59 0.03
N SER A 157 -7.98 0.69 0.23
CA SER A 157 -6.71 1.12 0.82
C SER A 157 -6.45 0.41 2.15
N GLY A 158 -5.23 -0.06 2.34
CA GLY A 158 -4.81 -0.88 3.49
C GLY A 158 -5.10 -2.38 3.36
N ALA A 159 -5.78 -2.83 2.29
CA ALA A 159 -6.02 -4.25 2.05
C ALA A 159 -4.72 -5.00 1.68
N PRO A 160 -4.57 -6.28 2.07
CA PRO A 160 -3.43 -7.08 1.68
C PRO A 160 -3.51 -7.47 0.20
N VAL A 161 -2.44 -7.24 -0.54
CA VAL A 161 -2.23 -7.77 -1.89
C VAL A 161 -1.62 -9.16 -1.76
N ARG A 162 -2.32 -10.20 -2.23
CA ARG A 162 -1.94 -11.59 -1.98
C ARG A 162 -1.67 -12.34 -3.28
N GLN A 163 -0.63 -13.18 -3.31
CA GLN A 163 -0.46 -14.13 -4.42
C GLN A 163 -1.58 -15.16 -4.40
N ARG A 164 -2.14 -15.48 -5.56
CA ARG A 164 -3.19 -16.49 -5.64
C ARG A 164 -2.67 -17.92 -5.47
N ASN A 165 -1.36 -18.14 -5.60
CA ASN A 165 -0.76 -19.47 -5.55
C ASN A 165 -0.64 -20.02 -4.11
N ASP A 166 -0.30 -19.18 -3.13
CA ASP A 166 0.05 -19.58 -1.76
C ASP A 166 -0.50 -18.63 -0.68
N ASP A 167 -1.31 -17.64 -1.07
CA ASP A 167 -1.87 -16.59 -0.20
C ASP A 167 -0.84 -15.68 0.47
N SER A 168 0.42 -15.68 0.01
CA SER A 168 1.43 -14.80 0.55
C SER A 168 1.10 -13.33 0.26
N VAL A 169 1.13 -12.50 1.30
CA VAL A 169 1.00 -11.05 1.15
C VAL A 169 2.28 -10.53 0.54
N VAL A 170 2.16 -9.77 -0.55
CA VAL A 170 3.27 -9.19 -1.31
C VAL A 170 3.29 -7.66 -1.25
N GLY A 171 2.22 -7.07 -0.73
CA GLY A 171 2.13 -5.64 -0.48
C GLY A 171 0.83 -5.26 0.21
N VAL A 172 0.68 -3.97 0.49
CA VAL A 172 -0.51 -3.35 1.07
C VAL A 172 -1.03 -2.31 0.10
N VAL A 173 -2.32 -2.35 -0.27
CA VAL A 173 -2.88 -1.36 -1.21
C VAL A 173 -2.72 0.04 -0.63
N SER A 174 -2.01 0.91 -1.35
CA SER A 174 -1.83 2.32 -0.96
C SER A 174 -2.78 3.20 -1.76
N ALA A 175 -2.65 3.18 -3.09
CA ALA A 175 -3.46 4.04 -3.95
C ALA A 175 -3.67 3.42 -5.32
N ARG A 176 -4.77 3.78 -5.99
CA ARG A 176 -4.96 3.51 -7.41
C ARG A 176 -4.50 4.72 -8.21
N TYR A 177 -3.73 4.49 -9.26
CA TYR A 177 -3.37 5.54 -10.21
C TYR A 177 -4.62 5.96 -10.99
N ASN A 178 -4.95 7.25 -10.92
CA ASN A 178 -6.19 7.79 -11.47
C ASN A 178 -5.96 9.19 -12.07
N THR A 179 -5.30 9.26 -13.22
CA THR A 179 -5.13 10.50 -14.00
C THR A 179 -6.17 10.60 -15.11
N SER A 180 -6.56 11.83 -15.45
CA SER A 180 -7.57 12.13 -16.47
C SER A 180 -7.13 11.79 -17.90
N ASP A 181 -5.83 11.63 -18.13
CA ASP A 181 -5.24 11.31 -19.43
C ASP A 181 -5.31 9.80 -19.78
N GLY A 182 -5.75 8.96 -18.84
CA GLY A 182 -5.91 7.51 -19.03
C GLY A 182 -4.59 6.74 -19.08
N TRP A 183 -3.43 7.39 -18.93
CA TRP A 183 -2.16 6.69 -18.84
C TRP A 183 -2.10 5.85 -17.58
N LEU A 184 -1.45 4.69 -17.63
CA LEU A 184 -1.37 3.75 -16.51
C LEU A 184 -2.73 3.44 -15.85
N VAL A 185 -3.84 3.58 -16.57
CA VAL A 185 -5.19 3.28 -16.07
C VAL A 185 -5.21 1.86 -15.48
N HIS A 186 -5.89 1.72 -14.34
CA HIS A 186 -5.96 0.48 -13.57
C HIS A 186 -4.63 0.03 -12.94
N SER A 187 -3.58 0.85 -12.98
CA SER A 187 -2.40 0.63 -12.16
C SER A 187 -2.71 0.94 -10.71
N VAL A 188 -2.23 0.09 -9.82
CA VAL A 188 -2.42 0.22 -8.39
C VAL A 188 -1.06 0.13 -7.71
N TRP A 189 -0.84 1.07 -6.81
CA TRP A 189 0.33 1.18 -5.95
C TRP A 189 0.13 0.36 -4.69
N ALA A 190 1.14 -0.42 -4.35
CA ALA A 190 1.19 -1.17 -3.12
C ALA A 190 2.45 -0.81 -2.33
N SER A 191 2.28 -0.48 -1.06
CA SER A 191 3.39 -0.43 -0.10
C SER A 191 4.01 -1.82 -0.01
N ARG A 192 5.34 -1.88 0.02
CA ARG A 192 6.06 -3.15 -0.03
C ARG A 192 6.07 -3.84 1.33
N VAL A 193 6.08 -5.17 1.30
CA VAL A 193 6.30 -6.00 2.50
C VAL A 193 7.69 -5.75 3.09
N ASP A 194 8.65 -5.34 2.27
CA ASP A 194 9.98 -4.93 2.71
C ASP A 194 9.91 -3.77 3.71
N GLU A 195 9.11 -2.75 3.44
CA GLU A 195 8.96 -1.62 4.36
C GLU A 195 8.07 -1.97 5.55
N LEU A 196 7.06 -2.83 5.33
CA LEU A 196 6.28 -3.40 6.42
C LEU A 196 7.15 -4.19 7.40
N ARG A 197 8.18 -4.90 6.91
CA ARG A 197 9.11 -5.63 7.76
C ARG A 197 9.85 -4.69 8.69
N SER A 198 10.44 -3.61 8.14
CA SER A 198 11.11 -2.57 8.90
C SER A 198 10.18 -1.93 9.94
N LEU A 199 8.92 -1.67 9.55
CA LEU A 199 7.90 -1.12 10.44
C LEU A 199 7.54 -2.03 11.62
N CYS A 200 7.66 -3.35 11.44
CA CYS A 200 7.34 -4.33 12.50
C CYS A 200 8.48 -4.53 13.50
N GLU A 201 9.70 -4.07 13.22
CA GLU A 201 10.85 -4.26 14.09
C GLU A 201 10.60 -3.66 15.49
N GLY A 202 10.82 -4.45 16.54
CA GLY A 202 10.57 -4.04 17.93
C GLY A 202 9.09 -4.06 18.36
N HIS A 203 8.15 -4.32 17.45
CA HIS A 203 6.71 -4.36 17.75
C HIS A 203 6.09 -5.75 17.62
N VAL A 204 6.47 -6.50 16.57
CA VAL A 204 5.89 -7.81 16.25
C VAL A 204 7.00 -8.83 16.05
N ASP A 205 7.01 -9.88 16.86
CA ASP A 205 7.92 -11.02 16.67
C ASP A 205 7.31 -12.02 15.69
N LEU A 206 7.54 -11.78 14.39
CA LEU A 206 7.23 -12.74 13.35
C LEU A 206 8.46 -13.58 13.08
N GLY A 207 8.39 -14.86 13.49
CA GLY A 207 9.48 -15.81 13.27
C GLY A 207 9.91 -15.87 11.79
N GLY A 208 11.18 -16.22 11.54
CA GLY A 208 11.78 -16.14 10.21
C GLY A 208 11.03 -16.87 9.08
N SER A 209 10.22 -17.89 9.40
CA SER A 209 9.38 -18.63 8.45
C SER A 209 8.19 -17.83 7.91
N HIS A 210 7.78 -16.76 8.57
CA HIS A 210 6.73 -15.85 8.07
C HIS A 210 7.25 -14.99 6.92
N TRP A 211 8.56 -14.73 6.87
CA TRP A 211 9.19 -13.86 5.87
C TRP A 211 9.79 -14.69 4.73
N VAL A 212 9.24 -14.57 3.54
CA VAL A 212 9.67 -15.32 2.36
C VAL A 212 10.32 -14.40 1.33
N GLY A 213 11.39 -14.87 0.69
CA GLY A 213 12.03 -14.13 -0.39
C GLY A 213 12.91 -12.97 0.08
N PHE A 214 13.17 -12.87 1.38
CA PHE A 214 14.17 -11.97 1.93
C PHE A 214 15.48 -12.73 2.06
N THR A 215 16.55 -12.22 1.45
CA THR A 215 17.89 -12.72 1.75
C THR A 215 18.13 -12.51 3.24
N ALA A 216 18.51 -13.56 3.98
CA ALA A 216 18.93 -13.41 5.36
C ALA A 216 20.11 -12.43 5.40
N ALA A 217 19.84 -11.18 5.80
CA ALA A 217 20.87 -10.20 6.10
C ALA A 217 21.71 -10.81 7.24
N GLY A 218 22.87 -11.38 6.89
CA GLY A 218 23.75 -12.08 7.83
C GLY A 218 24.33 -13.41 7.33
N ALA A 219 23.73 -14.08 6.34
CA ALA A 219 24.29 -15.35 5.84
C ALA A 219 25.48 -15.14 4.88
N ALA A 220 25.56 -14.00 4.20
CA ALA A 220 26.67 -13.71 3.28
C ALA A 220 27.98 -13.34 4.01
N THR A 221 27.91 -12.69 5.16
CA THR A 221 29.09 -12.36 5.98
C THR A 221 29.60 -13.55 6.79
N ALA A 222 28.70 -14.39 7.33
CA ALA A 222 29.12 -15.57 8.10
C ALA A 222 29.75 -16.67 7.22
N VAL A 223 29.31 -16.82 5.96
CA VAL A 223 29.94 -17.77 5.02
C VAL A 223 31.27 -17.21 4.49
N ALA A 224 31.40 -15.89 4.32
CA ALA A 224 32.68 -15.28 3.96
C ALA A 224 33.71 -15.36 5.10
N GLU A 225 33.32 -15.14 6.37
CA GLU A 225 34.23 -15.28 7.51
C GLU A 225 34.58 -16.74 7.84
N SER A 226 33.65 -17.67 7.63
CA SER A 226 33.90 -19.11 7.83
C SER A 226 34.81 -19.71 6.76
N LEU A 227 34.72 -19.23 5.51
CA LEU A 227 35.59 -19.68 4.41
C LEU A 227 36.98 -19.00 4.39
N LEU A 228 37.19 -17.94 5.19
CA LEU A 228 38.50 -17.28 5.36
C LEU A 228 39.31 -17.81 6.55
N ARG A 229 38.75 -18.67 7.41
CA ARG A 229 39.53 -19.40 8.43
C ARG A 229 39.95 -20.78 7.93
N LYS A 230 41.01 -20.82 7.13
CA LYS A 230 41.84 -22.03 6.99
C LYS A 230 42.60 -22.28 8.29
N PRO A 231 42.59 -23.50 8.86
CA PRO A 231 43.51 -23.85 9.93
C PRO A 231 44.90 -24.17 9.35
N GLY A 232 45.89 -23.37 9.75
CA GLY A 232 47.31 -23.73 9.79
C GLY A 232 48.12 -23.61 8.50
N THR A 233 48.79 -22.46 8.30
CA THR A 233 50.23 -22.41 7.91
C THR A 233 50.80 -21.03 8.31
N ASP A 234 52.02 -21.02 8.84
CA ASP A 234 52.77 -19.94 9.47
C ASP A 234 53.06 -18.67 8.62
N PRO A 235 53.56 -17.57 9.23
CA PRO A 235 53.49 -16.21 8.69
C PRO A 235 54.61 -15.90 7.70
N GLY A 236 54.26 -15.21 6.62
CA GLY A 236 55.22 -14.56 5.74
C GLY A 236 54.87 -14.64 4.26
N SER A 237 54.02 -13.74 3.80
CA SER A 237 54.19 -13.09 2.49
C SER A 237 53.13 -12.00 2.31
N GLU A 238 53.61 -10.77 2.21
CA GLU A 238 52.83 -9.63 1.73
C GLU A 238 52.45 -9.88 0.27
N ILE A 239 51.15 -9.78 -0.05
CA ILE A 239 50.69 -9.66 -1.43
C ILE A 239 50.18 -8.25 -1.65
N ARG A 240 50.99 -7.52 -2.41
CA ARG A 240 50.78 -6.20 -2.98
C ARG A 240 49.63 -6.24 -4.00
N VAL A 241 48.59 -5.44 -3.80
CA VAL A 241 47.52 -5.22 -4.78
C VAL A 241 47.82 -3.92 -5.53
N GLU A 242 48.26 -4.04 -6.78
CA GLU A 242 48.32 -2.93 -7.73
C GLU A 242 46.94 -2.71 -8.35
N THR A 243 46.30 -1.59 -8.01
CA THR A 243 45.15 -1.05 -8.75
C THR A 243 45.64 -0.25 -9.96
N ALA A 244 45.39 -0.77 -11.16
CA ALA A 244 45.54 -0.02 -12.41
C ALA A 244 44.31 0.88 -12.65
N ARG A 245 44.58 2.18 -12.89
CA ARG A 245 43.67 3.17 -13.47
C ARG A 245 43.87 3.23 -14.99
N ALA A 246 42.78 3.46 -15.73
CA ALA A 246 42.70 4.24 -16.98
C ALA A 246 41.23 4.70 -17.09
N SER A 247 40.86 5.99 -17.17
CA SER A 247 41.06 6.96 -18.27
C SER A 247 40.47 6.43 -19.58
N ASP A 248 39.67 7.11 -20.40
CA ASP A 248 39.43 8.54 -20.60
C ASP A 248 38.28 8.71 -21.63
N GLN A 249 37.76 9.95 -21.75
CA GLN A 249 37.19 10.58 -22.98
C GLN A 249 35.83 10.13 -23.57
N ASP A 250 35.04 10.96 -24.26
CA ASP A 250 34.95 12.41 -24.51
C ASP A 250 33.74 12.63 -25.47
N ARG A 251 33.28 13.89 -25.61
CA ARG A 251 32.45 14.50 -26.68
C ARG A 251 30.94 14.67 -26.46
N THR A 252 30.45 15.90 -26.21
CA THR A 252 29.92 16.94 -27.16
C THR A 252 28.70 16.46 -27.98
N GLU A 253 27.58 17.19 -28.16
CA GLU A 253 27.39 18.63 -28.40
C GLU A 253 25.89 19.04 -28.41
N ALA A 254 25.61 20.28 -28.00
CA ALA A 254 24.64 21.30 -28.49
C ALA A 254 23.13 21.07 -28.83
N LEU A 255 22.31 21.98 -28.28
CA LEU A 255 20.94 22.44 -28.65
C LEU A 255 21.03 23.73 -29.54
N PRO A 256 19.94 24.46 -29.91
CA PRO A 256 18.67 24.17 -30.63
C PRO A 256 18.49 25.15 -31.84
N PRO A 257 17.28 25.41 -32.45
CA PRO A 257 16.36 26.46 -31.95
C PRO A 257 14.84 26.34 -32.28
N GLN A 258 14.11 27.40 -31.87
CA GLN A 258 12.67 27.80 -31.84
C GLN A 258 11.84 27.68 -33.17
N ALA A 259 10.52 27.94 -33.33
CA ALA A 259 9.58 28.90 -32.70
C ALA A 259 8.07 28.70 -33.10
N SER A 260 7.15 29.30 -32.32
CA SER A 260 5.84 29.95 -32.68
C SER A 260 4.64 29.05 -33.11
N SER A 261 3.34 29.36 -32.94
CA SER A 261 2.53 30.55 -32.57
C SER A 261 1.05 30.18 -32.32
N GLY A 262 0.36 30.90 -31.43
CA GLY A 262 -0.95 31.57 -31.71
C GLY A 262 -2.30 30.87 -31.41
N GLY A 263 -3.22 31.61 -30.76
CA GLY A 263 -4.68 31.49 -30.96
C GLY A 263 -5.55 31.40 -29.70
N ALA A 264 -6.20 32.50 -29.33
CA ALA A 264 -7.24 32.61 -28.30
C ALA A 264 -8.63 32.72 -28.95
N VAL A 265 -9.71 32.16 -28.35
CA VAL A 265 -11.09 32.73 -28.36
C VAL A 265 -11.88 32.25 -27.13
N ASP A 266 -12.60 33.19 -26.55
CA ASP A 266 -13.49 33.20 -25.38
C ASP A 266 -14.94 32.79 -25.74
N THR A 267 -15.73 32.28 -24.78
CA THR A 267 -17.16 32.62 -24.57
C THR A 267 -17.81 31.74 -23.48
N THR A 268 -18.23 32.37 -22.38
CA THR A 268 -19.38 31.95 -21.53
C THR A 268 -20.73 32.39 -22.13
N PRO A 269 -21.87 31.81 -21.71
CA PRO A 269 -22.72 32.55 -20.78
C PRO A 269 -23.47 31.72 -19.69
N THR A 270 -23.96 32.50 -18.74
CA THR A 270 -24.72 32.30 -17.49
C THR A 270 -26.13 31.67 -17.58
N GLY A 271 -26.59 31.07 -16.46
CA GLY A 271 -28.02 30.82 -16.17
C GLY A 271 -28.29 30.26 -14.76
N THR A 272 -28.90 31.08 -13.90
CA THR A 272 -29.29 30.91 -12.48
C THR A 272 -30.62 30.14 -12.25
N GLY A 273 -30.77 29.45 -11.09
CA GLY A 273 -32.08 29.30 -10.44
C GLY A 273 -32.37 28.06 -9.56
N GLY A 274 -31.99 28.11 -8.27
CA GLY A 274 -32.78 27.72 -7.08
C GLY A 274 -33.34 26.30 -6.85
N ALA A 275 -32.83 25.60 -5.82
CA ALA A 275 -33.63 24.93 -4.77
C ALA A 275 -32.71 24.53 -3.60
N VAL A 276 -32.88 25.20 -2.46
CA VAL A 276 -32.16 24.97 -1.20
C VAL A 276 -33.03 24.06 -0.33
N SER A 277 -32.62 22.82 -0.07
CA SER A 277 -32.94 22.11 1.20
C SER A 277 -32.23 20.76 1.42
N ASP A 278 -31.50 20.17 0.45
CA ASP A 278 -30.76 18.90 0.69
C ASP A 278 -29.22 19.06 0.76
N ALA A 279 -28.72 20.29 0.57
CA ALA A 279 -27.30 20.57 0.33
C ALA A 279 -26.37 20.32 1.54
N ILE A 280 -26.87 20.31 2.78
CA ILE A 280 -26.01 20.30 3.97
C ILE A 280 -25.40 18.91 4.26
N THR A 281 -25.98 17.83 3.71
CA THR A 281 -25.45 16.46 3.92
C THR A 281 -24.60 15.96 2.74
N GLU A 282 -24.82 16.48 1.53
CA GLU A 282 -24.01 16.19 0.33
C GLU A 282 -22.76 17.10 0.22
N GLU A 283 -22.83 18.36 0.64
CA GLU A 283 -21.64 19.24 0.63
C GLU A 283 -20.53 18.73 1.55
N VAL A 284 -20.87 18.08 2.66
CA VAL A 284 -19.86 17.61 3.63
C VAL A 284 -19.13 16.38 3.10
N THR A 285 -19.81 15.45 2.42
CA THR A 285 -19.14 14.27 1.83
C THR A 285 -18.38 14.62 0.56
N GLN A 286 -18.91 15.49 -0.29
CA GLN A 286 -18.24 15.91 -1.52
C GLN A 286 -17.08 16.87 -1.24
N SER A 287 -17.19 17.79 -0.27
CA SER A 287 -16.08 18.69 0.08
C SER A 287 -14.92 17.96 0.78
N VAL A 288 -15.19 16.89 1.54
CA VAL A 288 -14.14 16.05 2.14
C VAL A 288 -13.45 15.21 1.07
N LEU A 289 -14.19 14.65 0.12
CA LEU A 289 -13.63 13.93 -1.04
C LEU A 289 -12.85 14.86 -1.98
N GLU A 290 -13.32 16.08 -2.22
CA GLU A 290 -12.61 17.06 -3.03
C GLU A 290 -11.38 17.64 -2.34
N ARG A 291 -11.38 17.79 -1.01
CA ARG A 291 -10.18 18.18 -0.25
C ARG A 291 -9.17 17.06 -0.18
N ALA A 292 -9.61 15.81 -0.04
CA ALA A 292 -8.75 14.64 -0.14
C ALA A 292 -8.16 14.53 -1.55
N ALA A 293 -8.97 14.68 -2.61
CA ALA A 293 -8.52 14.63 -3.99
C ALA A 293 -7.57 15.78 -4.38
N ARG A 294 -7.83 17.01 -3.91
CA ARG A 294 -6.91 18.15 -4.09
C ARG A 294 -5.60 17.93 -3.33
N TRP A 295 -5.66 17.41 -2.11
CA TRP A 295 -4.44 17.11 -1.35
C TRP A 295 -3.62 15.96 -1.97
N PHE A 296 -4.27 14.95 -2.55
CA PHE A 296 -3.62 13.86 -3.31
C PHE A 296 -2.88 14.36 -4.55
N LEU A 297 -3.33 15.44 -5.18
CA LEU A 297 -2.64 16.08 -6.32
C LEU A 297 -1.50 16.98 -5.87
N ASP A 298 -1.61 17.62 -4.70
CA ASP A 298 -0.61 18.55 -4.18
C ASP A 298 0.51 17.88 -3.34
N SER A 299 0.35 16.59 -3.01
CA SER A 299 1.30 15.81 -2.18
C SER A 299 2.01 14.67 -2.92
N LEU A 300 1.92 14.66 -4.26
CA LEU A 300 2.65 13.76 -5.16
C LEU A 300 3.72 14.51 -5.96
#